data_AF-A0A8H7SVJ5-F1
#
_entry.id   AF-A0A8H7SVJ5-F1
#
_cell.length_a   1.000
_cell.length_b   1.000
_cell.length_c   1.000
_cell.angle_alpha   90.00
_cell.angle_beta   90.00
_cell.angle_gamma   90.00
#
_symmetry.space_group_name_H-M   'P 1'
#
loop_
_entity.id
_entity.type
_entity.pdbx_description
1 polymer ?
#
loop_
_entity_poly.entity_id
_entity_poly.type
_entity_poly.pdbx_seq_one_letter_code
_entity_poly.pdbx_strand_id
1 'polypeptide(L)'
;MTEGLERFKLPLKWKPGADLMSKMLLSDPEIMRIIIHSLIVVDVSPDSYSVALTEWADTKGAHTLYASQNMSNEKFIPVLVVIQEDVNQTTILEIIERSTLVCENFRILPTVLVISIKSSSKLKNDGEFNVIDHPFLTQCESKFWASKYYLFFADN
;
A
#
# COMPACT_ATOMS: atom_id res chain seq x y z
N MET A 1 -14.70 -38.37 18.33
CA MET A 1 -14.96 -38.32 16.87
C MET A 1 -14.60 -36.93 16.42
N THR A 2 -13.30 -36.70 16.21
CA THR A 2 -12.67 -35.37 16.17
C THR A 2 -11.62 -35.36 15.07
N GLU A 3 -12.01 -35.60 13.82
CA GLU A 3 -11.09 -35.53 12.68
C GLU A 3 -11.89 -35.02 11.48
N GLY A 4 -11.65 -33.76 11.11
CA GLY A 4 -12.38 -33.10 10.02
C GLY A 4 -12.13 -31.60 9.93
N LEU A 5 -11.59 -30.98 10.97
CA LEU A 5 -11.20 -29.57 10.97
C LEU A 5 -9.68 -29.39 10.77
N GLU A 6 -9.03 -30.29 10.03
CA GLU A 6 -7.63 -30.13 9.62
C GLU A 6 -7.56 -29.24 8.37
N ARG A 7 -7.63 -27.93 8.63
CA ARG A 7 -6.91 -26.84 7.96
C ARG A 7 -6.94 -26.82 6.42
N PHE A 8 -7.90 -26.09 5.86
CA PHE A 8 -7.71 -25.41 4.57
C PHE A 8 -6.53 -24.42 4.69
N LYS A 9 -5.30 -24.90 4.48
CA LYS A 9 -4.14 -24.02 4.31
C LYS A 9 -4.13 -23.54 2.86
N LEU A 10 -4.48 -22.27 2.67
CA LEU A 10 -4.30 -21.60 1.38
C LEU A 10 -2.85 -21.79 0.92
N PRO A 11 -2.63 -22.23 -0.34
CA PRO A 11 -1.28 -22.28 -0.92
C PRO A 11 -0.58 -20.93 -0.76
N LEU A 12 0.76 -20.94 -0.63
CA LEU A 12 1.55 -19.72 -0.36
C LEU A 12 1.23 -18.56 -1.31
N LYS A 13 0.93 -18.86 -2.59
CA LYS A 13 0.51 -17.89 -3.61
C LYS A 13 -0.85 -17.20 -3.36
N TRP A 14 -1.59 -17.65 -2.35
CA TRP A 14 -2.92 -17.18 -1.94
C TRP A 14 -2.95 -16.72 -0.46
N LYS A 15 -1.77 -16.59 0.18
CA LYS A 15 -1.67 -16.01 1.53
C LYS A 15 -1.56 -14.48 1.46
N PRO A 16 -2.37 -13.74 2.24
CA PRO A 16 -2.34 -12.28 2.23
C PRO A 16 -0.94 -11.73 2.52
N GLY A 17 -0.54 -10.65 1.84
CA GLY A 17 0.78 -10.02 2.00
C GLY A 17 1.88 -10.49 1.04
N ALA A 18 1.70 -11.68 0.44
CA ALA A 18 2.60 -12.21 -0.58
C ALA A 18 1.86 -12.82 -1.78
N ASP A 19 0.54 -12.64 -1.86
CA ASP A 19 -0.31 -13.39 -2.80
C ASP A 19 -0.71 -12.65 -4.08
N LEU A 20 -1.02 -13.49 -5.06
CA LEU A 20 -1.67 -13.11 -6.30
C LEU A 20 -3.02 -12.42 -6.03
N MET A 21 -3.72 -12.73 -4.94
CA MET A 21 -5.04 -12.14 -4.64
C MET A 21 -4.95 -10.67 -4.30
N SER A 22 -4.01 -10.28 -3.45
CA SER A 22 -3.78 -8.90 -3.08
C SER A 22 -3.40 -8.10 -4.32
N LYS A 23 -2.57 -8.66 -5.21
CA LYS A 23 -2.26 -8.06 -6.50
C LYS A 23 -3.48 -7.96 -7.43
N MET A 24 -4.29 -9.01 -7.52
CA MET A 24 -5.52 -9.01 -8.32
C MET A 24 -6.53 -7.98 -7.80
N LEU A 25 -6.73 -7.89 -6.48
CA LEU A 25 -7.61 -6.94 -5.82
C LEU A 25 -7.14 -5.51 -6.06
N LEU A 26 -5.85 -5.24 -5.87
CA LEU A 26 -5.28 -3.91 -6.13
C LEU A 26 -5.23 -3.57 -7.63
N SER A 27 -5.28 -4.57 -8.51
CA SER A 27 -5.40 -4.33 -9.95
C SER A 27 -6.85 -4.13 -10.41
N ASP A 28 -7.83 -4.33 -9.53
CA ASP A 28 -9.23 -4.07 -9.85
C ASP A 28 -9.45 -2.55 -10.02
N PRO A 29 -10.05 -2.10 -11.14
CA PRO A 29 -10.22 -0.67 -11.40
C PRO A 29 -11.07 0.08 -10.36
N GLU A 30 -12.08 -0.58 -9.78
CA GLU A 30 -12.93 0.05 -8.75
C GLU A 30 -12.15 0.20 -7.45
N ILE A 31 -11.38 -0.80 -7.04
CA ILE A 31 -10.50 -0.70 -5.86
C ILE A 31 -9.45 0.41 -6.05
N MET A 32 -8.78 0.46 -7.21
CA MET A 32 -7.83 1.53 -7.52
C MET A 32 -8.51 2.90 -7.44
N ARG A 33 -9.70 3.06 -8.05
CA ARG A 33 -10.47 4.30 -8.03
C ARG A 33 -10.80 4.75 -6.61
N ILE A 34 -11.25 3.84 -5.75
CA ILE A 34 -11.53 4.12 -4.34
C ILE A 34 -10.27 4.61 -3.62
N ILE A 35 -9.14 3.94 -3.80
CA ILE A 35 -7.88 4.32 -3.16
C ILE A 35 -7.41 5.69 -3.65
N ILE A 36 -7.37 5.92 -4.96
CA ILE A 36 -6.92 7.18 -5.55
C ILE A 36 -7.80 8.34 -5.06
N HIS A 37 -9.11 8.19 -5.14
CA HIS A 37 -10.06 9.21 -4.67
C HIS A 37 -9.93 9.48 -3.17
N SER A 38 -9.62 8.47 -2.36
CA SER A 38 -9.48 8.62 -0.91
C SER A 38 -8.18 9.31 -0.50
N LEU A 39 -7.09 9.14 -1.26
CA LEU A 39 -5.75 9.61 -0.86
C LEU A 39 -5.32 10.91 -1.57
N ILE A 40 -5.80 11.13 -2.79
CA ILE A 40 -5.42 12.29 -3.60
C ILE A 40 -6.55 13.32 -3.51
N VAL A 41 -6.26 14.41 -2.79
CA VAL A 41 -7.20 15.53 -2.53
C VAL A 41 -7.43 16.42 -3.77
N VAL A 42 -6.63 16.23 -4.81
CA VAL A 42 -6.68 17.04 -6.03
C VAL A 42 -7.78 16.53 -6.96
N ASP A 43 -8.43 17.44 -7.68
CA ASP A 43 -9.47 17.22 -8.71
C ASP A 43 -8.90 16.48 -9.94
N VAL A 44 -8.34 15.30 -9.69
CA VAL A 44 -7.71 14.41 -10.65
C VAL A 44 -8.66 13.24 -10.84
N SER A 45 -9.10 13.04 -12.09
CA SER A 45 -9.94 11.88 -12.40
C SER A 45 -9.18 10.58 -12.05
N PRO A 46 -9.76 9.66 -11.26
CA PRO A 46 -9.13 8.38 -10.97
C PRO A 46 -8.78 7.57 -12.21
N ASP A 47 -9.50 7.79 -13.33
CA ASP A 47 -9.25 7.12 -14.62
C ASP A 47 -7.94 7.57 -15.29
N SER A 48 -7.29 8.60 -14.74
CA SER A 48 -5.94 9.01 -15.16
C SER A 48 -4.85 8.11 -14.59
N TYR A 49 -5.15 7.30 -13.57
CA TYR A 49 -4.23 6.36 -12.96
C TYR A 49 -4.39 4.97 -13.58
N SER A 50 -3.29 4.23 -13.59
CA SER A 50 -3.26 2.83 -13.96
C SER A 50 -2.24 2.10 -13.10
N VAL A 51 -2.35 0.77 -13.04
CA VAL A 51 -1.29 -0.06 -12.45
C VAL A 51 -0.04 0.06 -13.31
N ALA A 52 1.02 0.61 -12.73
CA ALA A 52 2.29 0.71 -13.43
C ALA A 52 2.95 -0.67 -13.55
N LEU A 53 3.26 -1.05 -14.78
CA LEU A 53 4.10 -2.19 -15.09
C LEU A 53 5.55 -1.77 -14.86
N THR A 54 6.08 -2.02 -13.66
CA THR A 54 7.50 -1.74 -13.38
C THR A 54 8.29 -3.04 -13.33
N GLU A 55 9.49 -3.04 -13.92
CA GLU A 55 10.37 -4.23 -13.99
C GLU A 55 10.76 -4.73 -12.58
N TRP A 56 10.77 -3.83 -11.61
CA TRP A 56 11.04 -4.10 -10.19
C TRP A 56 9.79 -4.44 -9.38
N ALA A 57 8.58 -4.45 -9.98
CA ALA A 57 7.37 -5.02 -9.37
C ALA A 57 7.42 -6.57 -9.24
N ASP A 58 8.61 -7.14 -9.38
CA ASP A 58 8.90 -8.55 -9.35
C ASP A 58 8.47 -9.21 -8.02
N THR A 59 8.16 -10.50 -8.14
CA THR A 59 7.31 -11.40 -7.33
C THR A 59 7.38 -11.42 -5.79
N LYS A 60 8.23 -10.62 -5.13
CA LYS A 60 8.31 -10.57 -3.66
C LYS A 60 7.56 -9.35 -3.11
N GLY A 61 6.36 -9.63 -2.58
CA GLY A 61 5.53 -8.67 -1.85
C GLY A 61 4.24 -8.30 -2.60
N ALA A 62 3.16 -8.12 -1.84
CA ALA A 62 1.88 -7.63 -2.34
C ALA A 62 1.88 -6.09 -2.44
N HIS A 63 2.80 -5.56 -3.24
CA HIS A 63 2.85 -4.13 -3.57
C HIS A 63 2.31 -3.86 -4.98
N THR A 64 1.59 -2.75 -5.12
CA THR A 64 1.08 -2.26 -6.40
C THR A 64 1.35 -0.77 -6.49
N LEU A 65 1.90 -0.32 -7.62
CA LEU A 65 2.14 1.09 -7.88
C LEU A 65 1.05 1.61 -8.82
N TYR A 66 0.31 2.62 -8.39
CA TYR A 66 -0.58 3.38 -9.25
C TYR A 66 0.12 4.63 -9.73
N ALA A 67 0.03 4.87 -11.03
CA ALA A 67 0.73 5.95 -11.66
C ALA A 67 -0.07 6.47 -12.85
N SER A 68 -0.04 7.80 -13.04
CA SER A 68 -0.65 8.45 -14.18
C SER A 68 0.26 8.41 -15.40
N GLN A 69 -0.31 8.46 -16.60
CA GLN A 69 0.46 8.69 -17.83
C GLN A 69 0.97 10.13 -17.92
N ASN A 70 0.35 11.08 -17.20
CA ASN A 70 0.69 12.50 -17.19
C ASN A 70 1.69 12.84 -16.08
N MET A 71 2.83 12.14 -16.04
CA MET A 71 3.87 12.29 -15.01
C MET A 71 4.58 13.64 -15.00
N SER A 72 4.46 14.44 -16.06
CA SER A 72 5.05 15.77 -16.13
C SER A 72 4.32 16.81 -15.28
N ASN A 73 3.16 16.46 -14.72
CA ASN A 73 2.36 17.34 -13.88
C ASN A 73 2.45 16.86 -12.43
N GLU A 74 3.01 17.71 -11.58
CA GLU A 74 3.25 17.46 -10.15
C GLU A 74 1.98 17.10 -9.35
N LYS A 75 0.79 17.36 -9.91
CA LYS A 75 -0.49 16.92 -9.34
C LYS A 75 -0.67 15.40 -9.33
N PHE A 76 0.01 14.67 -10.24
CA PHE A 76 -0.12 13.22 -10.35
C PHE A 76 0.98 12.51 -9.55
N ILE A 77 0.86 12.55 -8.23
CA ILE A 77 1.78 11.86 -7.33
C ILE A 77 1.54 10.33 -7.47
N PRO A 78 2.60 9.52 -7.68
CA PRO A 78 2.46 8.07 -7.69
C PRO A 78 2.00 7.53 -6.33
N VAL A 79 1.16 6.50 -6.33
CA VAL A 79 0.64 5.88 -5.10
C VAL A 79 1.13 4.45 -4.99
N LEU A 80 1.98 4.19 -4.00
CA LEU A 80 2.46 2.85 -3.68
C LEU A 80 1.55 2.22 -2.62
N VAL A 81 0.83 1.17 -3.00
CA VAL A 81 -0.07 0.44 -2.09
C VAL A 81 0.53 -0.90 -1.73
N VAL A 82 0.54 -1.21 -0.44
CA VAL A 82 1.12 -2.44 0.10
C VAL A 82 0.11 -3.10 1.03
N ILE A 83 -0.29 -4.32 0.72
CA ILE A 83 -1.08 -5.15 1.65
C ILE A 83 -0.10 -6.06 2.37
N GLN A 84 -0.16 -6.13 3.69
CA GLN A 84 0.69 -7.01 4.50
C GLN A 84 -0.11 -7.65 5.64
N GLU A 85 0.35 -8.82 6.07
CA GLU A 85 -0.26 -9.49 7.22
C GLU A 85 0.03 -8.70 8.52
N ASP A 86 1.26 -8.25 8.73
CA ASP A 86 1.69 -7.45 9.88
C ASP A 86 2.76 -6.44 9.43
N VAL A 87 2.85 -5.29 10.08
CA VAL A 87 3.81 -4.23 9.76
C VAL A 87 4.94 -4.25 10.78
N ASN A 88 6.11 -4.70 10.31
CA ASN A 88 7.33 -4.75 11.10
C ASN A 88 8.45 -3.92 10.46
N GLN A 89 9.59 -3.81 11.14
CA GLN A 89 10.75 -3.05 10.64
C GLN A 89 11.21 -3.51 9.25
N THR A 90 11.22 -4.82 8.97
CA THR A 90 11.58 -5.36 7.66
C THR A 90 10.63 -4.86 6.58
N THR A 91 9.33 -4.84 6.86
CA THR A 91 8.29 -4.33 5.96
C THR A 91 8.51 -2.85 5.66
N ILE A 92 8.83 -2.05 6.68
CA ILE A 92 9.11 -0.62 6.52
C ILE A 92 10.35 -0.39 5.65
N LEU A 93 11.43 -1.15 5.87
CA LEU A 93 12.64 -1.06 5.05
C LEU A 93 12.38 -1.43 3.59
N GLU A 94 11.58 -2.48 3.33
CA GLU A 94 11.16 -2.84 1.97
C GLU A 94 10.35 -1.70 1.32
N ILE A 95 9.43 -1.07 2.06
CA ILE A 95 8.66 0.08 1.57
C ILE A 95 9.58 1.26 1.22
N ILE A 96 10.58 1.57 2.04
CA ILE A 96 11.55 2.64 1.78
C ILE A 96 12.36 2.34 0.51
N GLU A 97 12.83 1.10 0.35
CA GLU A 97 13.52 0.65 -0.86
C GLU A 97 12.64 0.83 -2.10
N ARG A 98 11.37 0.38 -2.05
CA ARG A 98 10.42 0.55 -3.15
C ARG A 98 10.14 2.02 -3.44
N SER A 99 10.03 2.86 -2.41
CA SER A 99 9.76 4.28 -2.60
C SER A 99 10.95 5.01 -3.23
N THR A 100 12.16 4.57 -2.94
CA THR A 100 13.38 5.03 -3.60
C THR A 100 13.35 4.69 -5.09
N LEU A 101 12.98 3.46 -5.45
CA LEU A 101 12.81 3.06 -6.86
C LEU A 101 11.75 3.90 -7.57
N VAL A 102 10.62 4.19 -6.91
CA VAL A 102 9.60 5.11 -7.47
C VAL A 102 10.21 6.49 -7.72
N CYS A 103 10.94 7.05 -6.75
CA CYS A 103 11.58 8.35 -6.89
C CYS A 103 12.62 8.38 -8.02
N GLU A 104 13.40 7.30 -8.21
CA GLU A 104 14.37 7.20 -9.29
C GLU A 104 13.70 7.20 -10.67
N ASN A 105 12.58 6.48 -10.81
CA ASN A 105 11.87 6.31 -12.08
C ASN A 105 10.97 7.50 -12.42
N PHE A 106 10.34 8.12 -11.42
CA PHE A 106 9.34 9.17 -11.60
C PHE A 106 9.78 10.55 -11.14
N ARG A 107 10.97 10.68 -10.52
CA ARG A 107 11.53 11.93 -9.97
C ARG A 107 10.64 12.61 -8.92
N ILE A 108 9.71 11.86 -8.33
CA ILE A 108 8.73 12.33 -7.35
C ILE A 108 8.62 11.29 -6.23
N LEU A 109 8.53 11.74 -4.97
CA LEU A 109 8.28 10.85 -3.83
C LEU A 109 6.83 10.34 -3.86
N PRO A 110 6.59 9.03 -3.70
CA PRO A 110 5.24 8.48 -3.73
C PRO A 110 4.44 8.87 -2.49
N THR A 111 3.11 8.81 -2.62
CA THR A 111 2.22 8.57 -1.48
C THR A 111 2.18 7.07 -1.21
N VAL A 112 2.39 6.67 0.04
CA VAL A 112 2.41 5.26 0.45
C VAL A 112 1.16 4.95 1.27
N LEU A 113 0.48 3.86 0.93
CA LEU A 113 -0.59 3.27 1.72
C LEU A 113 -0.23 1.83 2.10
N VAL A 114 -0.19 1.55 3.40
CA VAL A 114 -0.04 0.20 3.92
C VAL A 114 -1.35 -0.26 4.52
N ILE A 115 -1.84 -1.41 4.07
CA ILE A 115 -3.03 -2.08 4.58
C ILE A 115 -2.55 -3.30 5.38
N SER A 116 -2.62 -3.18 6.71
CA SER A 116 -2.28 -4.27 7.63
C SER A 116 -3.52 -5.08 7.96
N ILE A 117 -3.48 -6.38 7.68
CA ILE A 117 -4.62 -7.29 7.89
C ILE A 117 -4.68 -7.76 9.35
N LYS A 118 -3.54 -7.90 10.04
CA LYS A 118 -3.53 -8.04 11.49
C LYS A 118 -3.43 -6.68 12.14
N SER A 119 -4.14 -6.55 13.26
CA SER A 119 -3.94 -5.46 14.20
C SER A 119 -2.57 -5.57 14.85
N SER A 120 -1.78 -4.51 14.72
CA SER A 120 -0.62 -4.32 15.57
C SER A 120 -1.02 -3.44 16.75
N SER A 121 -1.34 -4.07 17.88
CA SER A 121 -1.43 -3.37 19.17
C SER A 121 -0.10 -2.70 19.57
N LYS A 122 1.01 -3.10 18.95
CA LYS A 122 2.36 -2.58 19.20
C LYS A 122 2.61 -1.20 18.57
N LEU A 123 2.27 -0.96 17.29
CA LEU A 123 2.49 0.36 16.69
C LEU A 123 1.62 1.44 17.35
N LYS A 124 0.39 1.12 17.79
CA LYS A 124 -0.49 2.09 18.46
C LYS A 124 0.12 2.72 19.74
N ASN A 125 1.13 2.10 20.35
CA ASN A 125 1.71 2.53 21.63
C ASN A 125 3.00 3.37 21.51
N ASP A 126 3.65 3.45 20.34
CA ASP A 126 4.96 4.14 20.20
C ASP A 126 4.85 5.66 19.94
N GLY A 127 3.65 6.25 19.97
CA GLY A 127 3.48 7.71 20.03
C GLY A 127 3.86 8.51 18.77
N GLU A 128 4.32 7.87 17.69
CA GLU A 128 4.75 8.52 16.44
C GLU A 128 3.61 8.77 15.42
N PHE A 129 2.37 8.48 15.80
CA PHE A 129 1.23 8.46 14.88
C PHE A 129 0.30 9.64 15.13
N ASN A 130 0.25 10.56 14.17
CA ASN A 130 -0.74 11.64 14.18
C ASN A 130 -2.00 11.16 13.46
N VAL A 131 -3.12 11.15 14.18
CA VAL A 131 -4.44 10.93 13.56
C VAL A 131 -4.80 12.21 12.81
N ILE A 132 -4.86 12.16 11.48
CA ILE A 132 -5.22 13.28 10.61
C ILE A 132 -6.44 12.87 9.78
N ASP A 133 -7.42 13.78 9.66
CA ASP A 133 -8.61 13.94 8.76
C ASP A 133 -9.44 12.72 8.31
N HIS A 134 -8.93 11.49 8.38
CA HIS A 134 -9.60 10.25 8.06
C HIS A 134 -9.58 9.35 9.30
N PRO A 135 -10.71 9.17 10.01
CA PRO A 135 -10.75 8.48 11.31
C PRO A 135 -10.30 7.01 11.25
N PHE A 136 -10.21 6.43 10.04
CA PHE A 136 -9.81 5.06 9.78
C PHE A 136 -8.35 4.91 9.31
N LEU A 137 -7.67 6.01 8.96
CA LEU A 137 -6.26 6.00 8.53
C LEU A 137 -5.36 6.67 9.56
N THR A 138 -4.20 6.07 9.77
CA THR A 138 -3.14 6.65 10.57
C THR A 138 -2.07 7.22 9.65
N GLN A 139 -1.75 8.51 9.78
CA GLN A 139 -0.64 9.10 9.05
C GLN A 139 0.64 9.01 9.91
N CYS A 140 1.71 8.51 9.31
CA CYS A 140 2.99 8.32 9.99
C CYS A 140 4.07 9.23 9.38
N GLU A 141 5.13 9.49 10.13
CA GLU A 141 6.28 10.22 9.60
C GLU A 141 6.97 9.43 8.49
N SER A 142 7.35 10.13 7.41
CA SER A 142 7.95 9.51 6.21
C SER A 142 9.02 10.40 5.55
N LYS A 143 9.76 11.13 6.40
CA LYS A 143 10.78 12.10 5.96
C LYS A 143 11.75 11.45 4.96
N PHE A 144 11.92 12.10 3.81
CA PHE A 144 12.87 11.75 2.73
C PHE A 144 12.56 10.54 1.86
N TRP A 145 11.52 9.75 2.17
CA TRP A 145 11.20 8.55 1.37
C TRP A 145 9.76 8.48 0.88
N ALA A 146 8.83 9.28 1.43
CA ALA A 146 7.48 9.42 0.88
C ALA A 146 6.97 10.86 1.01
N SER A 147 6.01 11.22 0.16
CA SER A 147 5.26 12.48 0.28
C SER A 147 4.29 12.40 1.46
N LYS A 148 3.57 11.28 1.56
CA LYS A 148 2.71 10.92 2.68
C LYS A 148 2.78 9.41 2.91
N TYR A 149 2.67 8.98 4.16
CA TYR A 149 2.64 7.57 4.54
C TYR A 149 1.43 7.30 5.42
N TYR A 150 0.51 6.49 4.90
CA TYR A 150 -0.72 6.09 5.54
C TYR A 150 -0.69 4.61 5.92
N LEU A 151 -1.25 4.32 7.08
CA LEU A 151 -1.40 2.98 7.61
C LEU A 151 -2.88 2.74 7.94
N PHE A 152 -3.43 1.67 7.38
CA PHE A 152 -4.77 1.17 7.65
C PHE A 152 -4.68 -0.15 8.41
N PHE A 153 -5.45 -0.29 9.48
CA PHE A 153 -5.61 -1.54 10.22
C PHE A 153 -7.03 -2.06 10.03
N ALA A 154 -7.18 -3.36 9.76
CA ALA A 154 -8.50 -3.99 9.61
C ALA A 154 -9.40 -3.90 10.86
N ASP A 155 -8.81 -3.66 12.04
CA ASP A 155 -9.53 -3.57 13.33
C ASP A 155 -10.05 -2.16 13.67
N ASN A 156 -9.94 -1.20 12.74
CA ASN A 156 -10.49 0.16 12.92
C ASN A 156 -11.99 0.23 12.56
#